data_AF-A0A1J0GLF3-F1
#
_entry.id   AF-A0A1J0GLF3-F1
#
_cell.length_a   1.000
_cell.length_b   1.000
_cell.length_c   1.000
_cell.angle_alpha   90.00
_cell.angle_beta   90.00
_cell.angle_gamma   90.00
#
_symmetry.space_group_name_H-M   'P 1'
#
loop_
_entity.id
_entity.type
_entity.pdbx_description
1 polymer ?
#
loop_
_entity_poly.entity_id
_entity_poly.type
_entity_poly.pdbx_seq_one_letter_code
_entity_poly.pdbx_strand_id
1 'polypeptide(L)'
;MSKKILIVMSLFIMLLHSTVASAIGFKYVEIFDPKQDKVVKVVQLNDEIHNMVVSSIKDVDSLYPKSKPLTDDGYAIRVPIYPAVKVQGKCLNALVDNVFIIIPQHDAPFFMIFEDDNKLLCFPFKGNVSTLSKILDFKLKS
;
A
#
# COMPACT_ATOMS: atom_id res chain seq x y z
N MET A 1 46.16 -27.76 -27.06
CA MET A 1 45.36 -27.69 -25.81
C MET A 1 44.79 -26.30 -25.52
N SER A 2 45.43 -25.20 -25.93
CA SER A 2 45.00 -23.81 -25.65
C SER A 2 43.62 -23.41 -26.20
N LYS A 3 43.24 -23.84 -27.42
CA LYS A 3 41.93 -23.48 -28.03
C LYS A 3 40.72 -24.01 -27.26
N LYS A 4 40.83 -25.22 -26.70
CA LYS A 4 39.74 -25.85 -25.90
C LYS A 4 39.57 -25.13 -24.56
N ILE A 5 40.68 -24.69 -23.96
CA ILE A 5 40.69 -23.92 -22.71
C ILE A 5 40.02 -22.55 -22.92
N LEU A 6 40.31 -21.88 -24.04
CA LEU A 6 39.69 -20.59 -24.38
C LEU A 6 38.16 -20.69 -24.52
N ILE A 7 37.66 -21.76 -25.13
CA ILE A 7 36.22 -22.01 -25.29
C ILE A 7 35.55 -22.25 -23.93
N VAL A 8 36.17 -23.07 -23.07
CA VAL A 8 35.65 -23.32 -21.72
C VAL A 8 35.66 -22.04 -20.88
N MET A 9 36.70 -21.22 -20.98
CA MET A 9 36.79 -19.95 -20.27
C MET A 9 35.75 -18.94 -20.76
N SER A 10 35.49 -18.90 -22.07
CA SER A 10 34.44 -18.07 -22.66
C SER A 10 33.03 -18.51 -22.22
N LEU A 11 32.76 -19.81 -22.14
CA LEU A 11 31.50 -20.33 -21.59
C LEU A 11 31.34 -19.99 -20.11
N PHE A 12 32.41 -20.08 -19.32
CA PHE A 12 32.38 -19.76 -17.89
C PHE A 12 32.06 -18.28 -17.65
N ILE A 13 32.60 -17.38 -18.48
CA ILE A 13 32.31 -15.95 -18.40
C ILE A 13 30.84 -15.66 -18.71
N MET A 14 30.20 -16.38 -19.65
CA MET A 14 28.77 -16.20 -19.94
C MET A 14 27.87 -16.61 -18.76
N LEU A 15 28.26 -17.62 -17.99
CA LEU A 15 27.51 -18.06 -16.80
C LEU A 15 27.53 -17.03 -15.65
N LEU A 16 28.52 -16.14 -15.61
CA LEU A 16 28.62 -15.07 -14.61
C LEU A 16 27.68 -13.88 -14.89
N HIS A 17 27.02 -13.81 -16.06
CA HIS A 17 26.11 -12.72 -16.42
C HIS A 17 24.65 -12.99 -16.04
N SER A 18 24.40 -13.75 -14.98
CA SER A 18 23.05 -13.98 -14.48
C SER A 18 22.49 -12.66 -13.91
N THR A 19 21.75 -11.90 -14.71
CA THR A 19 20.99 -10.75 -14.23
C THR A 19 19.81 -11.27 -13.42
N VAL A 20 19.85 -11.06 -12.10
CA VAL A 20 18.69 -11.31 -11.24
C VAL A 20 17.68 -10.20 -11.52
N ALA A 21 16.80 -10.41 -12.50
CA ALA A 21 15.64 -9.56 -12.70
C ALA A 21 14.66 -9.83 -11.54
N SER A 22 14.65 -8.94 -10.54
CA SER A 22 13.59 -8.93 -9.54
C SER A 22 12.29 -8.56 -10.23
N ALA A 23 11.48 -9.56 -10.57
CA ALA A 23 10.10 -9.32 -10.98
C ALA A 23 9.35 -8.83 -9.73
N ILE A 24 9.23 -7.51 -9.58
CA ILE A 24 8.28 -6.91 -8.64
C ILE A 24 6.90 -7.30 -9.17
N GLY A 25 6.35 -8.40 -8.64
CA GLY A 25 5.02 -8.85 -9.02
C GLY A 25 4.01 -7.73 -8.82
N PHE A 26 3.00 -7.68 -9.70
CA PHE A 26 1.93 -6.70 -9.61
C PHE A 26 1.36 -6.67 -8.19
N LYS A 27 1.27 -5.46 -7.64
CA LYS A 27 0.64 -5.21 -6.34
C LYS A 27 -0.79 -4.75 -6.58
N TYR A 28 -1.66 -5.10 -5.65
CA TYR A 28 -3.09 -4.87 -5.80
C TYR A 28 -3.64 -4.18 -4.57
N VAL A 29 -4.52 -3.22 -4.82
CA VAL A 29 -5.40 -2.62 -3.83
C VAL A 29 -6.62 -3.52 -3.69
N GLU A 30 -6.99 -3.84 -2.45
CA GLU A 30 -8.13 -4.69 -2.13
C GLU A 30 -9.19 -3.85 -1.42
N ILE A 31 -10.42 -3.86 -1.94
CA ILE A 31 -11.57 -3.19 -1.31
C ILE A 31 -12.42 -4.26 -0.65
N PHE A 32 -12.46 -4.25 0.67
CA PHE A 32 -13.24 -5.15 1.51
C PHE A 32 -14.55 -4.48 1.94
N ASP A 33 -15.66 -5.21 1.83
CA ASP A 33 -16.98 -4.80 2.32
C ASP A 33 -17.33 -5.64 3.56
N PRO A 34 -17.33 -5.06 4.78
CA PRO A 34 -17.60 -5.80 6.00
C PRO A 34 -19.04 -6.34 6.07
N LYS A 35 -20.00 -5.75 5.37
CA LYS A 35 -21.38 -6.25 5.32
C LYS A 35 -21.50 -7.53 4.51
N GLN A 36 -20.64 -7.71 3.50
CA GLN A 36 -20.60 -8.90 2.64
C GLN A 36 -19.53 -9.91 3.07
N ASP A 37 -18.69 -9.54 4.04
CA ASP A 37 -17.55 -10.32 4.54
C ASP A 37 -16.61 -10.81 3.42
N LYS A 38 -16.33 -9.94 2.44
CA LYS A 38 -15.46 -10.29 1.30
C LYS A 38 -14.82 -9.08 0.62
N VAL A 39 -13.75 -9.36 -0.13
CA VAL A 39 -13.18 -8.42 -1.10
C VAL A 39 -14.15 -8.26 -2.27
N VAL A 40 -14.63 -7.04 -2.50
CA VAL A 40 -15.62 -6.70 -3.54
C VAL A 40 -14.98 -6.13 -4.81
N LYS A 41 -13.72 -5.67 -4.74
CA LYS A 41 -12.96 -5.18 -5.90
C LYS A 41 -11.47 -5.31 -5.61
N VAL A 42 -10.73 -5.64 -6.67
CA VAL A 42 -9.26 -5.65 -6.71
C VAL A 42 -8.84 -4.72 -7.82
N VAL A 43 -7.91 -3.80 -7.53
CA VAL A 43 -7.40 -2.81 -8.49
C VAL A 43 -5.88 -2.93 -8.52
N GLN A 44 -5.28 -2.95 -9.70
CA GLN A 44 -3.83 -2.93 -9.80
C GLN A 44 -3.31 -1.59 -9.25
N LEU A 45 -2.33 -1.65 -8.34
CA LEU A 45 -1.66 -0.46 -7.84
C LEU A 45 -0.97 0.27 -9.00
N ASN A 46 -1.24 1.56 -9.13
CA ASN A 46 -0.63 2.45 -10.11
C ASN A 46 -0.08 3.70 -9.41
N ASP A 47 0.65 4.53 -10.16
CA ASP A 47 1.31 5.72 -9.62
C ASP A 47 0.30 6.74 -9.06
N GLU A 48 -0.90 6.83 -9.64
CA GLU A 48 -1.94 7.76 -9.18
C GLU A 48 -2.45 7.39 -7.78
N ILE A 49 -2.78 6.11 -7.57
CA ILE A 49 -3.17 5.58 -6.26
C ILE A 49 -2.02 5.73 -5.28
N HIS A 50 -0.83 5.27 -5.66
CA HIS A 50 0.35 5.27 -4.80
C HIS A 50 0.67 6.68 -4.31
N ASN A 51 0.76 7.65 -5.23
CA ASN A 51 1.14 9.02 -4.89
C ASN A 51 0.08 9.72 -4.04
N MET A 52 -1.22 9.48 -4.30
CA MET A 52 -2.31 10.02 -3.47
C MET A 52 -2.22 9.52 -2.03
N VAL A 53 -1.98 8.22 -1.83
CA VAL A 53 -1.91 7.64 -0.49
C VAL A 53 -0.63 8.07 0.22
N VAL A 54 0.52 8.03 -0.47
CA VAL A 54 1.81 8.41 0.10
C VAL A 54 1.85 9.90 0.50
N SER A 55 1.29 10.80 -0.30
CA SER A 55 1.20 12.22 0.09
C SER A 55 0.34 12.39 1.33
N SER A 56 -0.83 11.74 1.35
CA SER A 56 -1.78 11.85 2.45
C SER A 56 -1.23 11.32 3.78
N ILE A 57 -0.46 10.22 3.78
CA ILE A 57 0.12 9.67 5.03
C ILE A 57 1.33 10.47 5.53
N LYS A 58 2.02 11.21 4.65
CA LYS A 58 3.13 12.08 5.06
C LYS A 58 2.63 13.34 5.78
N ASP A 59 1.38 13.73 5.52
CA ASP A 59 0.76 14.95 6.06
C ASP A 59 -0.09 14.69 7.32
N VAL A 60 0.01 13.49 7.92
CA VAL A 60 -0.68 13.18 9.17
C VAL A 60 -0.05 13.92 10.36
N ASP A 61 -0.88 14.62 11.11
CA ASP A 61 -0.45 15.52 12.20
C ASP A 61 -1.22 15.31 13.51
N SER A 62 -2.18 14.39 13.51
CA SER A 62 -3.09 14.15 14.62
C SER A 62 -3.62 12.72 14.59
N LEU A 63 -3.85 12.16 15.78
CA LEU A 63 -4.47 10.84 15.92
C LEU A 63 -5.98 10.93 15.73
N TYR A 64 -6.58 9.89 15.17
CA TYR A 64 -8.02 9.78 15.05
C TYR A 64 -8.64 9.63 16.45
N PRO A 65 -9.61 10.48 16.84
CA PRO A 65 -10.03 10.61 18.23
C PRO A 65 -10.92 9.46 18.74
N LYS A 66 -11.43 8.58 17.86
CA LYS A 66 -12.33 7.49 18.29
C LYS A 66 -11.55 6.27 18.78
N SER A 67 -11.96 5.76 19.94
CA SER A 67 -11.37 4.57 20.57
C SER A 67 -11.75 3.23 19.91
N LYS A 68 -12.87 3.19 19.18
CA LYS A 68 -13.32 2.02 18.39
C LYS A 68 -13.50 2.43 16.92
N PRO A 69 -12.42 2.38 16.12
CA PRO A 69 -12.45 2.86 14.74
C PRO A 69 -13.10 1.87 13.77
N LEU A 70 -13.10 0.57 14.07
CA LEU A 70 -13.69 -0.45 13.20
C LEU A 70 -15.22 -0.39 13.25
N THR A 71 -15.84 -0.14 12.11
CA THR A 71 -17.28 -0.22 11.90
C THR A 71 -17.63 -1.44 11.06
N ASP A 72 -18.87 -1.93 11.19
CA ASP A 72 -19.43 -3.03 10.39
C ASP A 72 -20.09 -2.52 9.09
N ASP A 73 -19.83 -1.27 8.74
CA ASP A 73 -20.36 -0.58 7.57
C ASP A 73 -19.27 0.09 6.74
N GLY A 74 -19.62 0.52 5.52
CA GLY A 74 -18.69 1.19 4.62
C GLY A 74 -17.71 0.24 3.92
N TYR A 75 -16.44 0.64 3.79
CA TYR A 75 -15.39 -0.10 3.11
C TYR A 75 -14.03 0.01 3.81
N ALA A 76 -13.26 -1.08 3.79
CA ALA A 76 -11.84 -1.08 4.15
C ALA A 76 -11.00 -1.29 2.90
N ILE A 77 -10.09 -0.36 2.61
CA ILE A 77 -9.27 -0.36 1.40
C ILE A 77 -7.83 -0.63 1.81
N ARG A 78 -7.30 -1.80 1.49
CA ARG A 78 -5.90 -2.14 1.72
C ARG A 78 -5.05 -1.68 0.54
N VAL A 79 -4.10 -0.80 0.81
CA VAL A 79 -3.16 -0.28 -0.19
C VAL A 79 -1.74 -0.73 0.17
N PRO A 80 -1.12 -1.63 -0.60
CA PRO A 80 0.30 -1.92 -0.44
C PRO A 80 1.12 -0.71 -0.90
N ILE A 81 2.07 -0.28 -0.08
CA ILE A 81 2.99 0.82 -0.38
C ILE A 81 4.32 0.22 -0.79
N TYR A 82 4.64 0.30 -2.08
CA TYR A 82 5.88 -0.23 -2.63
C TYR A 82 6.55 0.76 -3.58
N PRO A 83 7.82 1.14 -3.34
CA PRO A 83 8.64 0.76 -2.19
C PRO A 83 8.08 1.31 -0.88
N ALA A 84 8.38 0.64 0.25
CA ALA A 84 7.95 1.10 1.57
C ALA A 84 8.45 2.54 1.82
N VAL A 85 7.60 3.37 2.42
CA VAL A 85 7.89 4.78 2.65
C VAL A 85 8.17 5.02 4.13
N LYS A 86 9.35 5.58 4.41
CA LYS A 86 9.68 6.05 5.76
C LYS A 86 8.94 7.36 6.03
N VAL A 87 8.05 7.36 7.02
CA VAL A 87 7.37 8.56 7.52
C VAL A 87 8.00 8.93 8.86
N GLN A 88 8.42 10.19 9.00
CA GLN A 88 9.04 10.73 10.22
C GLN A 88 8.29 12.02 10.62
N GLY A 89 7.15 11.84 11.27
CA GLY A 89 6.31 12.91 11.77
C GLY A 89 6.20 12.89 13.30
N LYS A 90 5.52 13.90 13.86
CA LYS A 90 5.26 13.97 15.31
C LYS A 90 4.35 12.84 15.81
N CYS A 91 3.46 12.35 14.96
CA CYS A 91 2.43 11.36 15.31
C CYS A 91 2.64 9.98 14.68
N LEU A 92 3.56 9.86 13.72
CA LEU A 92 3.86 8.60 13.02
C LEU A 92 5.36 8.55 12.75
N ASN A 93 6.04 7.51 13.24
CA ASN A 93 7.44 7.26 12.94
C ASN A 93 7.63 5.79 12.58
N ALA A 94 7.41 5.46 11.31
CA ALA A 94 7.35 4.08 10.83
C ALA A 94 7.85 3.92 9.40
N LEU A 95 8.29 2.71 9.06
CA LEU A 95 8.46 2.30 7.68
C LEU A 95 7.15 1.69 7.16
N VAL A 96 6.40 2.47 6.39
CA VAL A 96 5.04 2.10 5.97
C VAL A 96 5.09 1.30 4.66
N ASP A 97 4.67 0.04 4.71
CA ASP A 97 4.56 -0.85 3.55
C ASP A 97 3.11 -1.26 3.21
N ASN A 98 2.16 -0.98 4.12
CA ASN A 98 0.72 -1.19 3.95
C ASN A 98 -0.04 -0.08 4.67
N VAL A 99 -1.10 0.40 4.03
CA VAL A 99 -2.02 1.38 4.60
C VAL A 99 -3.43 0.87 4.41
N PHE A 100 -4.25 0.94 5.46
CA PHE A 100 -5.68 0.69 5.36
C PHE A 100 -6.41 2.03 5.39
N ILE A 101 -7.25 2.28 4.39
CA ILE A 101 -8.15 3.44 4.36
C ILE A 101 -9.54 2.92 4.71
N ILE A 102 -10.07 3.36 5.84
CA ILE A 102 -11.41 3.00 6.29
C ILE A 102 -12.35 4.14 5.89
N ILE A 103 -13.40 3.77 5.15
CA ILE A 103 -14.46 4.67 4.68
C ILE A 103 -15.78 4.21 5.33
N PRO A 104 -16.10 4.65 6.55
CA PRO A 104 -17.39 4.34 7.19
C PRO A 104 -18.55 4.98 6.43
N GLN A 105 -19.77 4.47 6.61
CA GLN A 105 -20.96 5.02 5.94
C GLN A 105 -21.46 6.31 6.60
N HIS A 106 -21.22 6.48 7.91
CA HIS A 106 -21.79 7.57 8.73
C HIS A 106 -20.74 8.41 9.46
N ASP A 107 -19.45 8.12 9.26
CA ASP A 107 -18.35 8.75 9.97
C ASP A 107 -17.25 9.23 9.03
N ALA A 108 -16.40 10.11 9.55
CA ALA A 108 -15.25 10.60 8.81
C ALA A 108 -14.25 9.47 8.50
N PRO A 109 -13.80 9.36 7.24
CA PRO A 109 -12.73 8.47 6.82
C PRO A 109 -11.44 8.62 7.61
N PHE A 110 -10.70 7.53 7.74
CA PHE A 110 -9.42 7.53 8.46
C PHE A 110 -8.45 6.47 7.91
N PHE A 111 -7.16 6.71 8.12
CA PHE A 111 -6.11 5.74 7.92
C PHE A 111 -5.95 4.86 9.14
N MET A 112 -5.60 3.61 8.89
CA MET A 112 -5.13 2.65 9.88
C MET A 112 -3.76 2.13 9.39
N ILE A 113 -2.71 2.38 10.18
CA ILE A 113 -1.31 2.12 9.84
C ILE A 113 -0.66 1.39 11.02
N PHE A 114 0.15 0.37 10.73
CA PHE A 114 0.96 -0.32 11.73
C PHE A 114 2.34 0.35 11.81
N GLU A 115 2.80 0.65 13.03
CA GLU A 115 4.20 0.99 13.28
C GLU A 115 5.07 -0.28 13.34
N ASP A 116 6.39 -0.09 13.38
CA ASP A 116 7.39 -1.17 13.32
C ASP A 116 7.26 -2.21 14.46
N ASP A 117 6.60 -1.86 15.58
CA ASP A 117 6.30 -2.73 16.73
C ASP A 117 4.91 -3.42 16.64
N ASN A 118 4.30 -3.42 15.45
CA ASN A 118 2.91 -3.83 15.20
C ASN A 118 1.86 -3.03 15.97
N LYS A 119 2.21 -1.85 16.51
CA LYS A 119 1.23 -0.96 17.10
C LYS A 119 0.35 -0.33 16.04
N LEU A 120 -0.94 -0.50 16.19
CA LEU A 120 -1.94 0.09 15.30
C LEU A 120 -2.22 1.54 15.67
N LEU A 121 -2.01 2.44 14.72
CA LEU A 121 -2.35 3.85 14.83
C LEU A 121 -3.43 4.23 13.81
N CYS A 122 -4.36 5.08 14.22
CA CYS A 122 -5.40 5.62 13.36
C CYS A 122 -5.20 7.13 13.18
N PHE A 123 -5.36 7.63 11.95
CA PHE A 123 -5.16 9.04 11.60
C PHE A 123 -6.32 9.54 10.73
N PRO A 124 -6.78 10.79 10.87
CA PRO A 124 -7.80 11.33 9.97
C PRO A 124 -7.37 11.26 8.50
N PHE A 125 -8.25 10.79 7.63
CA PHE A 125 -8.02 10.82 6.19
C PHE A 125 -8.44 12.20 5.65
N LYS A 126 -7.45 13.04 5.36
CA LYS A 126 -7.67 14.39 4.80
C LYS A 126 -7.87 14.40 3.28
N GLY A 127 -7.73 13.25 2.63
CA GLY A 127 -7.94 13.12 1.19
C GLY A 127 -9.41 13.22 0.79
N ASN A 128 -9.67 13.43 -0.50
CA ASN A 128 -11.03 13.48 -1.04
C ASN A 128 -11.53 12.08 -1.43
N VAL A 129 -12.60 11.61 -0.77
CA VAL A 129 -13.20 10.28 -1.02
C VAL A 129 -13.71 10.13 -2.45
N SER A 130 -14.29 11.18 -3.04
CA SER A 130 -14.77 11.15 -4.43
C SER A 130 -13.61 11.00 -5.42
N THR A 131 -12.47 11.62 -5.16
CA THR A 131 -11.25 11.42 -5.95
C THR A 131 -10.75 9.98 -5.81
N LEU A 132 -10.66 9.47 -4.57
CA LEU A 132 -10.25 8.09 -4.31
C LEU A 132 -11.18 7.08 -5.03
N SER A 133 -12.48 7.31 -4.98
CA SER A 133 -13.51 6.49 -5.65
C SER A 133 -13.32 6.45 -7.16
N LYS A 134 -12.97 7.58 -7.79
CA LYS A 134 -12.70 7.66 -9.23
C LYS A 134 -11.44 6.89 -9.61
N ILE A 135 -10.34 7.08 -8.89
CA ILE A 135 -9.05 6.45 -9.18
C ILE A 135 -9.15 4.92 -9.00
N LEU A 136 -9.94 4.45 -8.03
CA LEU A 136 -10.18 3.03 -7.78
C LEU A 136 -11.22 2.41 -8.74
N ASP A 137 -11.88 3.20 -9.60
CA ASP A 137 -12.98 2.74 -10.45
C ASP A 137 -14.02 1.95 -9.62
N PHE A 138 -14.40 2.52 -8.47
CA PHE A 138 -15.31 1.89 -7.52
C PHE A 138 -16.13 2.93 -6.78
N LYS A 139 -17.46 2.77 -6.78
CA LYS A 139 -18.39 3.69 -6.10
C LYS A 139 -18.36 3.47 -4.59
N LEU A 140 -17.53 4.25 -3.89
CA LEU A 140 -17.51 4.30 -2.44
C LEU A 140 -18.82 4.93 -1.93
N LYS A 141 -19.40 4.34 -0.89
CA LYS A 141 -20.57 4.83 -0.19
C LYS A 141 -20.05 5.56 1.04
N SER A 142 -20.07 6.89 1.00
CA SER A 142 -19.63 7.81 2.04
C SER A 142 -20.57 8.99 2.10
#